data_AF-A0AB39DGY0-F1
#
_entry.id   AF-A0AB39DGY0-F1
#
_cell.length_a   1.000
_cell.length_b   1.000
_cell.length_c   1.000
_cell.angle_alpha   90.00
_cell.angle_beta   90.00
_cell.angle_gamma   90.00
#
_symmetry.space_group_name_H-M   'P 1'
#
loop_
_entity.id
_entity.type
_entity.pdbx_description
1 polymer ?
#
loop_
_entity_poly.entity_id
_entity_poly.type
_entity_poly.pdbx_seq_one_letter_code
_entity_poly.pdbx_strand_id
1 'polypeptide(L)'
;MLLTWLWKHMPDFQPVRDACEVMGGMTPLAKKLGLPVQVLSSWAAGARPVPIIRCVEIEELTGGAVTRKQLRPDDWWKIWPELRGED
;
A
#
# COMPACT_ATOMS: atom_id res chain seq x y z
N MET A 1 -20.68 -9.97 20.37
CA MET A 1 -20.42 -8.55 20.05
C MET A 1 -19.09 -8.05 20.65
N LEU A 2 -17.98 -8.80 20.48
CA LEU A 2 -16.63 -8.39 20.94
C LEU A 2 -15.63 -8.18 19.78
N LEU A 3 -16.01 -8.52 18.55
CA LEU A 3 -15.17 -8.37 17.35
C LEU A 3 -15.24 -6.96 16.73
N THR A 4 -16.24 -6.15 17.05
CA THR A 4 -16.42 -4.80 16.52
C THR A 4 -15.54 -3.73 17.18
N TRP A 5 -14.77 -4.08 18.22
CA TRP A 5 -13.83 -3.16 18.89
C TRP A 5 -12.36 -3.45 18.57
N LEU A 6 -12.02 -4.71 18.26
CA LEU A 6 -10.64 -5.16 17.99
C LEU A 6 -10.03 -4.55 16.71
N TRP A 7 -10.84 -4.31 15.68
CA TRP A 7 -10.35 -3.66 14.45
C TRP A 7 -10.06 -2.16 14.58
N LYS A 8 -10.64 -1.48 15.58
CA LYS A 8 -10.58 -0.02 15.71
C LYS A 8 -9.20 0.51 16.16
N HIS A 9 -8.31 -0.40 16.57
CA HIS A 9 -6.95 -0.09 17.04
C HIS A 9 -5.87 -0.94 16.33
N MET A 10 -6.17 -1.50 15.16
CA MET A 10 -5.08 -2.05 14.34
C MET A 10 -4.23 -0.89 13.83
N PRO A 11 -2.90 -0.91 14.03
CA PRO A 11 -2.04 0.11 13.47
C PRO A 11 -2.22 0.12 11.96
N ASP A 12 -2.38 1.30 11.40
CA ASP A 12 -2.57 1.47 9.97
C ASP A 12 -1.38 0.91 9.20
N PHE A 13 -1.64 0.37 8.00
CA PHE A 13 -0.60 -0.05 7.09
C PHE A 13 0.08 1.17 6.48
N GLN A 14 1.17 1.60 7.13
CA GLN A 14 1.87 2.84 6.87
C GLN A 14 2.33 3.06 5.42
N PRO A 15 2.84 2.06 4.67
CA PRO A 15 3.33 2.29 3.30
C PRO A 15 2.26 2.87 2.35
N VAL A 16 0.98 2.52 2.53
CA VAL A 16 -0.10 3.10 1.72
C VAL A 16 -0.38 4.55 2.13
N ARG A 17 -0.22 4.89 3.41
CA ARG A 17 -0.36 6.27 3.90
C ARG A 17 0.77 7.16 3.40
N ASP A 18 2.00 6.66 3.42
CA ASP A 18 3.16 7.36 2.88
C ASP A 18 2.98 7.63 1.37
N ALA A 19 2.47 6.64 0.62
CA ALA A 19 2.18 6.82 -0.80
C ALA A 19 1.09 7.87 -1.03
N CYS A 20 0.07 7.92 -0.16
CA CYS A 20 -0.93 8.98 -0.22
C CYS A 20 -0.30 10.34 0.06
N GLU A 21 0.56 10.48 1.06
CA GLU A 21 1.24 11.75 1.39
C GLU A 21 2.08 12.25 0.22
N VAL A 22 2.93 11.39 -0.36
CA VAL A 22 3.76 11.70 -1.53
C VAL A 22 2.91 12.19 -2.71
N MET A 23 1.72 11.62 -2.90
CA MET A 23 0.83 11.97 -4.01
C MET A 23 -0.12 13.14 -3.71
N GLY A 24 -0.03 13.77 -2.53
CA GLY A 24 -0.91 14.87 -2.13
C GLY A 24 -2.29 14.45 -1.61
N GLY A 25 -2.43 13.19 -1.18
CA GLY A 25 -3.58 12.62 -0.49
C GLY A 25 -4.14 11.35 -1.13
N MET A 26 -5.17 10.76 -0.49
CA MET A 26 -5.84 9.56 -1.01
C MET A 26 -6.56 9.81 -2.34
N THR A 27 -7.24 10.97 -2.50
CA THR A 27 -8.01 11.26 -3.72
C THR A 27 -7.13 11.38 -4.97
N PRO A 28 -6.00 12.12 -4.96
CA PRO A 28 -5.08 12.13 -6.10
C PRO A 28 -4.52 10.75 -6.47
N LEU A 29 -4.05 9.97 -5.49
CA LEU A 29 -3.52 8.63 -5.73
C LEU A 29 -4.60 7.70 -6.31
N ALA A 30 -5.81 7.71 -5.72
CA ALA A 30 -6.93 6.90 -6.19
C ALA A 30 -7.28 7.22 -7.65
N LYS A 31 -7.32 8.52 -7.99
CA LYS A 31 -7.57 8.99 -9.36
C LYS A 31 -6.50 8.51 -10.32
N LYS A 32 -5.22 8.55 -9.94
CA LYS A 32 -4.10 8.07 -10.77
C LYS A 32 -4.15 6.55 -11.00
N LEU A 33 -4.55 5.79 -9.99
CA LEU A 33 -4.73 4.33 -10.08
C LEU A 33 -6.03 3.90 -10.78
N GLY A 34 -6.96 4.82 -11.03
CA GLY A 34 -8.29 4.51 -11.58
C GLY A 34 -9.15 3.72 -10.60
N LEU A 35 -9.01 3.98 -9.30
CA LEU A 35 -9.69 3.24 -8.23
C LEU A 35 -10.59 4.15 -7.37
N PRO A 36 -11.64 3.60 -6.74
CA PRO A 36 -12.34 4.29 -5.66
C PRO A 36 -11.44 4.53 -4.45
N VAL A 37 -11.56 5.68 -3.78
CA VAL A 37 -10.80 6.04 -2.57
C VAL A 37 -10.93 5.00 -1.44
N GLN A 38 -12.10 4.36 -1.36
CA GLN A 38 -12.40 3.31 -0.38
C GLN A 38 -11.47 2.10 -0.52
N VAL A 39 -10.98 1.81 -1.73
CA VAL A 39 -10.02 0.73 -1.98
C VAL A 39 -8.67 1.07 -1.32
N LEU A 40 -8.16 2.29 -1.52
CA LEU A 40 -6.95 2.76 -0.82
C LEU A 40 -7.12 2.75 0.70
N SER A 41 -8.25 3.24 1.20
CA SER A 41 -8.55 3.23 2.63
C SER A 41 -8.56 1.81 3.21
N SER A 42 -9.09 0.83 2.46
CA SER A 42 -9.06 -0.58 2.88
C SER A 42 -7.64 -1.13 2.97
N TRP A 43 -6.75 -0.75 2.05
CA TRP A 43 -5.34 -1.12 2.12
C TRP A 43 -4.61 -0.41 3.25
N ALA A 44 -4.84 0.90 3.44
CA ALA A 44 -4.26 1.69 4.52
C ALA A 44 -4.69 1.23 5.91
N ALA A 45 -5.88 0.65 6.03
CA ALA A 45 -6.35 0.03 7.28
C ALA A 45 -5.86 -1.42 7.47
N GLY A 46 -5.07 -1.96 6.52
CA GLY A 46 -4.61 -3.36 6.55
C GLY A 46 -5.72 -4.39 6.36
N ALA A 47 -6.96 -3.98 6.03
CA ALA A 47 -8.09 -4.88 5.89
C ALA A 47 -7.95 -5.82 4.67
N ARG A 48 -7.19 -5.39 3.67
CA ARG A 48 -6.85 -6.16 2.47
C ARG A 48 -5.40 -5.86 2.08
N PRO A 49 -4.60 -6.85 1.66
CA PRO A 49 -3.26 -6.59 1.14
C PRO A 49 -3.35 -5.82 -0.19
N VAL A 50 -2.33 -5.01 -0.48
CA VAL A 50 -2.19 -4.33 -1.77
C VAL A 50 -1.94 -5.39 -2.85
N PRO A 51 -2.73 -5.45 -3.94
CA PRO A 51 -2.50 -6.40 -5.01
C PRO A 51 -1.14 -6.18 -5.67
N ILE A 52 -0.52 -7.26 -6.17
CA ILE A 52 0.84 -7.25 -6.75
C ILE A 52 1.01 -6.17 -7.82
N ILE A 53 0.09 -6.11 -8.78
CA ILE A 53 0.11 -5.11 -9.87
C ILE A 53 0.08 -3.68 -9.31
N ARG A 54 -0.70 -3.44 -8.26
CA ARG A 54 -0.84 -2.12 -7.63
C ARG A 54 0.42 -1.70 -6.88
N CYS A 55 1.23 -2.65 -6.43
CA CYS A 55 2.50 -2.32 -5.77
C CYS A 55 3.50 -1.69 -6.75
N VAL A 56 3.56 -2.20 -7.98
CA VAL A 56 4.43 -1.65 -9.04
C VAL A 56 3.95 -0.25 -9.44
N GLU A 57 2.66 -0.08 -9.70
CA GLU A 57 2.09 1.22 -10.07
C GLU A 57 2.29 2.28 -8.96
N ILE A 58 2.13 1.91 -7.69
CA ILE A 58 2.35 2.85 -6.57
C ILE A 58 3.83 3.26 -6.50
N GLU A 59 4.77 2.33 -6.68
CA GLU A 59 6.20 2.65 -6.69
C GLU A 59 6.55 3.63 -7.83
N GLU A 60 6.02 3.39 -9.03
CA GLU A 60 6.22 4.28 -10.18
C GLU A 60 5.61 5.66 -9.95
N LEU A 61 4.38 5.73 -9.45
CA LEU A 61 3.68 6.99 -9.16
C LEU A 61 4.40 7.81 -8.07
N THR A 62 4.96 7.14 -7.07
CA THR A 62 5.70 7.78 -5.97
C THR A 62 7.17 8.04 -6.29
N GLY A 63 7.63 7.72 -7.50
CA GLY A 63 9.03 7.90 -7.90
C GLY A 63 10.01 7.12 -7.02
N GLY A 64 9.59 5.96 -6.51
CA GLY A 64 10.39 5.12 -5.61
C GLY A 64 10.35 5.53 -4.14
N ALA A 65 9.64 6.59 -3.75
CA ALA A 65 9.51 6.98 -2.35
C ALA A 65 8.76 5.92 -1.51
N VAL A 66 7.85 5.17 -2.14
CA VAL A 66 7.25 3.96 -1.56
C VAL A 66 7.51 2.79 -2.50
N THR A 67 8.30 1.82 -2.03
CA THR A 67 8.71 0.66 -2.82
C THR A 67 7.73 -0.50 -2.70
N ARG A 68 7.72 -1.38 -3.71
CA ARG A 68 6.99 -2.65 -3.68
C ARG A 68 7.48 -3.58 -2.56
N LYS A 69 8.73 -3.43 -2.09
CA LYS A 69 9.24 -4.10 -0.87
C LYS A 69 8.50 -3.64 0.38
N GLN A 70 8.31 -2.32 0.55
CA GLN A 70 7.53 -1.75 1.66
C GLN A 70 6.05 -2.13 1.58
N LEU A 71 5.46 -2.17 0.38
CA LEU A 71 4.05 -2.55 0.19
C LEU A 71 3.78 -4.04 0.38
N ARG A 72 4.80 -4.90 0.24
CA ARG A 72 4.71 -6.36 0.41
C ARG A 72 5.87 -6.91 1.26
N PRO A 73 5.96 -6.51 2.54
CA PRO A 73 7.11 -6.84 3.38
C PRO A 73 7.27 -8.34 3.63
N ASP A 74 6.20 -9.14 3.50
CA ASP A 74 6.20 -10.56 3.86
C ASP A 74 6.49 -11.52 2.69
N ASP A 75 6.46 -11.04 1.44
CA ASP A 75 6.60 -11.91 0.28
C ASP A 75 7.17 -11.27 -1.00
N TRP A 76 7.65 -10.01 -0.94
CA TRP A 76 8.24 -9.35 -2.11
C TRP A 76 9.33 -10.21 -2.77
N TRP A 77 10.18 -10.91 -2.00
CA TRP A 77 11.30 -11.70 -2.54
C TRP A 77 10.87 -12.96 -3.27
N LYS A 78 9.62 -13.40 -3.11
CA LYS A 78 9.04 -14.51 -3.87
C LYS A 78 8.44 -14.03 -5.18
N ILE A 79 7.93 -12.80 -5.20
CA ILE A 79 7.24 -12.19 -6.34
C ILE A 79 8.25 -11.53 -7.29
N TRP A 80 9.21 -10.79 -6.72
CA TRP A 80 10.27 -10.04 -7.40
C TRP A 80 11.65 -10.49 -6.89
N PRO A 81 12.08 -11.73 -7.17
CA PRO A 81 13.37 -12.25 -6.72
C PRO A 81 14.58 -11.46 -7.24
N GLU A 82 14.44 -10.75 -8.35
CA GLU A 82 15.44 -9.87 -8.93
C GLU A 82 15.85 -8.70 -8.02
N LEU A 83 14.99 -8.27 -7.09
CA LEU A 83 15.28 -7.18 -6.15
C LEU A 83 16.15 -7.59 -4.95
N ARG A 84 16.57 -8.87 -4.88
CA ARG A 84 17.48 -9.38 -3.85
C ARG A 84 18.88 -8.83 -4.10
N GLY A 85 19.31 -7.85 -3.30
CA GLY A 85 20.62 -7.19 -3.44
C GLY A 85 20.58 -5.75 -3.91
N GLU A 86 19.38 -5.19 -4.11
CA GLU A 86 19.19 -3.74 -4.21
C GLU A 86 18.98 -3.18 -2.79
N ASP A 87 20.05 -2.63 -2.21
CA ASP A 87 20.06 -1.92 -0.92
C ASP A 87 20.10 -0.41 -1.14
#